data_AF-A0A653YSS5-F1
#
_entry.id   AF-A0A653YSS5-F1
#
_cell.length_a   1.000
_cell.length_b   1.000
_cell.length_c   1.000
_cell.angle_alpha   90.00
_cell.angle_beta   90.00
_cell.angle_gamma   90.00
#
_symmetry.space_group_name_H-M   'P 1'
#
loop_
_entity.id
_entity.type
_entity.pdbx_description
1 polymer ?
#
loop_
_entity_poly.entity_id
_entity_poly.type
_entity_poly.pdbx_seq_one_letter_code
_entity_poly.pdbx_strand_id
1 'polypeptide(L)'
;MLQINVNRVNGQGVVCFPKEARLPKKTLNIVPVDLAVMIWEREVRSYILDRIRKWVVSRQNNLKACKRLDGRRAAAIDKLLLMIANNMESSLKSVCAKVVRNMDFIKLLAPHKESKFFPLFSETIAPIVLWCAEFKEINQIK
;
A
#
# COMPACT_ATOMS: atom_id res chain seq x y z
N MET A 1 -8.06 -1.40 -12.91
CA MET A 1 -8.15 -2.67 -13.67
C MET A 1 -6.75 -3.23 -13.86
N LEU A 2 -6.45 -4.42 -13.31
CA LEU A 2 -5.16 -5.09 -13.51
C LEU A 2 -5.10 -5.63 -14.94
N GLN A 3 -4.07 -5.29 -15.70
CA GLN A 3 -3.72 -6.03 -16.91
C GLN A 3 -2.40 -6.76 -16.65
N ILE A 4 -2.48 -8.06 -16.41
CA ILE A 4 -1.32 -8.93 -16.58
C ILE A 4 -1.23 -9.21 -18.08
N ASN A 5 -0.42 -8.41 -18.79
CA ASN A 5 -0.13 -8.70 -20.19
C ASN A 5 0.90 -9.83 -20.22
N VAL A 6 0.41 -11.07 -20.27
CA VAL A 6 1.23 -12.25 -20.52
C VAL A 6 1.47 -12.30 -22.03
N ASN A 7 2.70 -11.98 -22.46
CA ASN A 7 3.06 -12.17 -23.87
C ASN A 7 3.36 -13.66 -24.11
N ARG A 8 2.36 -14.39 -24.63
CA ARG A 8 2.45 -15.84 -24.90
C ARG A 8 3.50 -16.21 -25.95
N VAL A 9 4.03 -15.24 -26.71
CA VAL A 9 5.00 -15.49 -27.79
C VAL A 9 6.43 -15.56 -27.26
N ASN A 10 6.74 -14.87 -26.14
CA ASN A 10 8.13 -14.69 -25.65
C ASN A 10 8.34 -15.19 -24.20
N GLY A 11 7.29 -15.69 -23.54
CA GLY A 11 7.36 -16.23 -22.18
C GLY A 11 7.66 -15.18 -21.08
N GLN A 12 7.41 -13.90 -21.34
CA GLN A 12 7.65 -12.83 -20.35
C GLN A 12 6.33 -12.34 -19.75
N GLY A 13 6.30 -12.24 -18.41
CA GLY A 13 5.20 -11.63 -17.66
C GLY A 13 5.57 -10.23 -17.17
N VAL A 14 4.69 -9.25 -17.39
CA VAL A 14 4.87 -7.88 -16.86
C VAL A 14 3.97 -7.69 -15.63
N VAL A 15 4.60 -7.42 -14.48
CA VAL A 15 3.93 -7.08 -13.22
C VAL A 15 3.44 -5.64 -13.31
N CYS A 16 2.12 -5.44 -13.40
CA CYS A 16 1.49 -4.12 -13.35
C CYS A 16 1.08 -3.80 -11.90
N PHE A 17 1.57 -2.67 -11.40
CA PHE A 17 1.25 -2.12 -10.09
C PHE A 17 0.03 -1.18 -10.17
N PRO A 18 -0.53 -0.69 -9.05
CA PRO A 18 -1.52 0.39 -9.09
C PRO A 18 -1.04 1.53 -9.99
N LYS A 19 -1.94 2.21 -10.72
CA LYS A 19 -1.59 3.19 -11.75
C LYS A 19 -0.68 4.31 -11.23
N GLU A 20 -0.74 4.59 -9.93
CA GLU A 20 0.04 5.61 -9.22
C GLU A 20 1.36 5.08 -8.65
N ALA A 21 1.55 3.75 -8.58
CA ALA A 21 2.82 3.17 -8.18
C ALA A 21 3.82 3.36 -9.34
N ARG A 22 4.64 4.41 -9.25
CA ARG A 22 5.80 4.67 -10.11
C ARG A 22 6.91 3.62 -9.88
N LEU A 23 6.57 2.33 -9.90
CA LEU A 23 7.54 1.25 -9.84
C LEU A 23 7.99 0.91 -11.26
N PRO A 24 9.30 0.76 -11.50
CA PRO A 24 9.78 0.26 -12.77
C PRO A 24 9.16 -1.12 -13.05
N LYS A 25 8.70 -1.32 -14.28
CA LYS A 25 8.16 -2.60 -14.74
C LYS A 25 9.21 -3.69 -14.48
N LYS A 26 8.87 -4.71 -13.68
CA LYS A 26 9.74 -5.86 -13.43
C LYS A 26 9.36 -6.97 -14.40
N THR A 27 10.27 -7.29 -15.32
CA THR A 27 10.12 -8.43 -16.22
C THR A 27 10.40 -9.69 -15.43
N LEU A 28 9.43 -10.61 -15.39
CA LEU A 28 9.65 -11.95 -14.88
C LEU A 28 10.08 -12.84 -16.06
N ASN A 29 11.19 -13.56 -15.89
CA ASN A 29 11.56 -14.67 -16.77
C ASN A 29 10.48 -15.74 -16.73
N ILE A 30 10.39 -16.58 -17.77
CA ILE A 30 9.37 -17.63 -17.96
C ILE A 30 9.08 -18.37 -16.64
N VAL A 31 7.97 -18.02 -16.01
CA VAL A 31 7.45 -18.65 -14.81
C VAL A 31 6.02 -19.13 -15.08
N PRO A 32 5.59 -20.27 -14.49
CA PRO A 32 4.18 -20.66 -14.51
C PRO A 32 3.30 -19.50 -14.05
N VAL A 33 2.12 -19.34 -14.64
CA VAL A 33 1.20 -18.23 -14.35
C VAL A 33 0.92 -18.10 -12.84
N ASP A 34 0.74 -19.22 -12.15
CA ASP A 34 0.50 -19.24 -10.70
C ASP A 34 1.70 -18.68 -9.91
N LEU A 35 2.93 -19.01 -10.33
CA LEU A 35 4.14 -18.46 -9.72
C LEU A 35 4.29 -16.96 -10.02
N ALA A 36 3.91 -16.51 -11.22
CA ALA A 36 3.89 -15.09 -11.56
C ALA A 36 2.91 -14.31 -10.66
N VAL A 37 1.72 -14.86 -10.42
CA VAL A 37 0.71 -14.28 -9.52
C VAL A 37 1.23 -14.24 -8.09
N MET A 38 1.82 -15.32 -7.58
CA MET A 38 2.40 -15.35 -6.23
C MET A 38 3.51 -14.30 -6.04
N ILE A 39 4.40 -14.16 -7.03
CA ILE A 39 5.46 -13.13 -7.00
C ILE A 39 4.85 -11.73 -7.02
N TRP A 40 3.88 -11.50 -7.91
CA TRP A 40 3.17 -10.22 -7.99
C TRP A 40 2.50 -9.86 -6.64
N GLU A 41 1.79 -10.80 -6.01
CA GLU A 41 1.13 -10.58 -4.73
C GLU A 41 2.13 -10.23 -3.63
N ARG A 42 3.26 -10.95 -3.57
CA ARG A 42 4.33 -10.71 -2.60
C ARG A 42 4.94 -9.32 -2.76
N GLU A 43 5.24 -8.92 -3.99
CA GLU A 43 5.88 -7.63 -4.30
C GLU A 43 4.93 -6.46 -4.00
N VAL A 44 3.67 -6.55 -4.43
CA VAL A 44 2.66 -5.53 -4.17
C VAL A 44 2.39 -5.39 -2.66
N ARG A 45 2.26 -6.51 -1.94
CA ARG A 45 2.12 -6.50 -0.48
C ARG A 45 3.29 -5.78 0.18
N SER A 46 4.51 -6.17 -0.18
CA SER A 46 5.73 -5.60 0.39
C SER A 46 5.79 -4.09 0.14
N TYR A 47 5.45 -3.65 -1.07
CA TYR A 47 5.36 -2.25 -1.42
C TYR A 47 4.35 -1.48 -0.56
N ILE A 48 3.13 -1.99 -0.42
CA ILE A 48 2.07 -1.34 0.37
C ILE A 48 2.53 -1.16 1.83
N LEU A 49 3.00 -2.24 2.45
CA LEU A 49 3.41 -2.23 3.86
C LEU A 49 4.60 -1.29 4.08
N ASP A 50 5.62 -1.33 3.20
CA ASP A 50 6.79 -0.46 3.29
C ASP A 50 6.42 1.02 3.12
N ARG A 51 5.60 1.36 2.14
CA ARG A 51 5.18 2.75 1.90
C ARG A 51 4.37 3.32 3.06
N ILE A 52 3.40 2.56 3.57
CA ILE A 52 2.62 2.99 4.74
C ILE A 52 3.54 3.11 5.96
N ARG A 53 4.44 2.15 6.20
CA ARG A 53 5.40 2.21 7.32
C ARG A 53 6.26 3.46 7.28
N LYS A 54 6.93 3.71 6.15
CA LYS A 54 7.80 4.88 5.96
C LYS A 54 7.04 6.18 6.16
N TRP A 55 5.82 6.26 5.63
CA TRP A 55 4.96 7.43 5.83
C TRP A 55 4.54 7.61 7.30
N VAL A 56 4.10 6.56 7.99
CA VAL A 56 3.69 6.64 9.41
C VAL A 56 4.85 7.11 10.29
N VAL A 57 6.05 6.55 10.10
CA VAL A 57 7.26 6.96 10.85
C VAL A 57 7.63 8.41 10.54
N SER A 58 7.63 8.80 9.26
CA SER A 58 7.86 10.19 8.84
C SER A 58 6.84 11.15 9.48
N ARG A 59 5.56 10.74 9.51
CA ARG A 59 4.48 11.53 10.08
C ARG A 59 4.61 11.68 11.59
N GLN A 60 4.96 10.62 12.31
CA GLN A 60 5.25 10.68 13.74
C GLN A 60 6.36 11.69 14.03
N ASN A 61 7.47 11.62 13.30
CA ASN A 61 8.60 12.53 13.48
C ASN A 61 8.19 13.98 13.19
N ASN A 62 7.41 14.23 12.14
CA ASN A 62 6.92 15.57 11.85
C ASN A 62 5.97 16.10 12.93
N LEU A 63 5.02 15.27 13.40
CA LEU A 63 4.09 15.67 14.45
C LEU A 63 4.82 15.99 15.77
N LYS A 64 5.86 15.22 16.11
CA LYS A 64 6.74 15.51 17.25
C LYS A 64 7.47 16.84 17.08
N ALA A 65 8.13 17.04 15.93
CA ALA A 65 8.88 18.26 15.65
C ALA A 65 7.99 19.53 15.69
N CYS A 66 6.74 19.42 15.23
CA CYS A 66 5.78 20.53 15.25
C CYS A 66 4.97 20.64 16.55
N LYS A 67 5.26 19.84 17.59
CA LYS A 67 4.48 19.77 18.84
C LYS A 67 2.97 19.57 18.62
N ARG A 68 2.61 18.79 17.59
CA ARG A 68 1.22 18.47 17.20
C ARG A 68 0.86 17.00 17.45
N LEU A 69 1.74 16.25 18.08
CA LEU A 69 1.47 14.86 18.47
C LEU A 69 0.66 14.84 19.77
N ASP A 70 -0.65 14.65 19.65
CA ASP A 70 -1.56 14.39 20.76
C ASP A 70 -1.75 12.87 21.00
N GLY A 71 -2.41 12.51 22.11
CA GLY A 71 -2.65 11.09 22.46
C GLY A 71 -3.46 10.32 21.42
N ARG A 72 -4.40 10.98 20.74
CA ARG A 72 -5.23 10.35 19.69
C ARG A 72 -4.39 10.01 18.45
N ARG A 73 -3.51 10.92 18.04
CA ARG A 73 -2.57 10.72 16.92
C ARG A 73 -1.49 9.71 17.28
N ALA A 74 -0.99 9.70 18.51
CA ALA A 74 -0.05 8.69 18.99
C ALA A 74 -0.66 7.28 18.92
N ALA A 75 -1.87 7.10 19.45
CA ALA A 75 -2.58 5.81 19.38
C ALA A 75 -2.86 5.36 17.92
N ALA A 76 -3.15 6.30 17.01
CA ALA A 76 -3.33 5.99 15.60
C ALA A 76 -2.03 5.52 14.93
N ILE A 77 -0.89 6.15 15.25
CA ILE A 77 0.43 5.72 14.78
C ILE A 77 0.72 4.30 15.26
N ASP A 78 0.54 4.02 16.55
CA ASP A 78 0.82 2.70 17.13
C ASP A 78 -0.08 1.61 16.52
N LYS A 79 -1.37 1.90 16.33
CA LYS A 79 -2.29 0.97 15.66
C LYS A 79 -1.86 0.65 14.22
N LEU A 80 -1.41 1.65 13.46
CA LEU A 80 -0.96 1.42 12.09
C LEU A 80 0.36 0.65 12.03
N LEU A 81 1.32 0.95 12.91
CA LEU A 81 2.58 0.22 13.00
C LEU A 81 2.35 -1.24 13.41
N LEU A 82 1.45 -1.48 14.37
CA LEU A 82 1.06 -2.83 14.78
C LEU A 82 0.36 -3.59 13.65
N MET A 83 -0.54 -2.91 12.92
CA MET A 83 -1.18 -3.49 11.74
C MET A 83 -0.15 -3.92 10.70
N ILE A 84 0.88 -3.12 10.45
CA ILE A 84 1.96 -3.47 9.50
C ILE A 84 2.74 -4.68 10.00
N ALA A 85 3.20 -4.66 11.25
CA ALA A 85 4.01 -5.72 11.84
C ALA A 85 3.29 -7.08 11.78
N ASN A 86 2.00 -7.10 12.12
CA ASN A 86 1.19 -8.32 12.15
C ASN A 86 0.78 -8.83 10.76
N ASN A 87 1.12 -8.14 9.67
CA ASN A 87 0.68 -8.50 8.32
C ASN A 87 1.83 -8.63 7.31
N MET A 88 3.08 -8.69 7.77
CA MET A 88 4.26 -8.87 6.89
C MET A 88 4.18 -10.16 6.05
N GLU A 89 3.60 -11.22 6.61
CA GLU A 89 3.47 -12.53 5.97
C GLU A 89 2.04 -12.84 5.47
N SER A 90 1.08 -11.95 5.76
CA SER A 90 -0.33 -12.10 5.35
C SER A 90 -0.50 -12.08 3.83
N SER A 91 -1.61 -12.63 3.32
CA SER A 91 -1.96 -12.47 1.90
C SER A 91 -2.21 -11.00 1.52
N LEU A 92 -2.03 -10.67 0.25
CA LEU A 92 -2.30 -9.32 -0.26
C LEU A 92 -3.75 -8.89 0.02
N LYS A 93 -4.72 -9.81 -0.16
CA LYS A 93 -6.13 -9.61 0.18
C LYS A 93 -6.33 -9.22 1.65
N SER A 94 -5.65 -9.92 2.57
CA SER A 94 -5.72 -9.60 4.00
C SER A 94 -5.15 -8.21 4.27
N VAL A 95 -4.00 -7.89 3.69
CA VAL A 95 -3.35 -6.58 3.83
C VAL A 95 -4.26 -5.45 3.34
N CYS A 96 -4.84 -5.56 2.14
CA CYS A 96 -5.78 -4.56 1.62
C CYS A 96 -6.99 -4.39 2.54
N ALA A 97 -7.58 -5.48 3.03
CA ALA A 97 -8.70 -5.41 3.96
C ALA A 97 -8.33 -4.71 5.28
N LYS A 98 -7.10 -4.93 5.79
CA LYS A 98 -6.60 -4.25 6.99
C LYS A 98 -6.32 -2.78 6.75
N VAL A 99 -5.78 -2.41 5.59
CA VAL A 99 -5.58 -0.99 5.21
C VAL A 99 -6.92 -0.26 5.18
N VAL A 100 -7.93 -0.82 4.50
CA VAL A 100 -9.27 -0.24 4.42
C VAL A 100 -9.92 -0.12 5.80
N ARG A 101 -9.81 -1.17 6.64
CA ARG A 101 -10.35 -1.16 8.01
C ARG A 101 -9.73 -0.07 8.88
N ASN A 102 -8.48 0.31 8.62
CA ASN A 102 -7.75 1.34 9.38
C ASN A 102 -7.72 2.70 8.66
N MET A 103 -8.55 2.90 7.63
CA MET A 103 -8.59 4.13 6.85
C MET A 103 -8.83 5.38 7.70
N ASP A 104 -9.62 5.29 8.77
CA ASP A 104 -9.89 6.45 9.64
C ASP A 104 -8.64 6.91 10.40
N PHE A 105 -7.76 5.99 10.79
CA PHE A 105 -6.45 6.36 11.36
C PHE A 105 -5.54 7.00 10.31
N ILE A 106 -5.59 6.52 9.07
CA ILE A 106 -4.84 7.11 7.96
C ILE A 106 -5.33 8.54 7.69
N LYS A 107 -6.66 8.76 7.64
CA LYS A 107 -7.28 10.08 7.47
C LYS A 107 -6.94 11.02 8.63
N LEU A 108 -6.99 10.53 9.87
CA LEU A 108 -6.64 11.32 11.06
C LEU A 108 -5.19 11.82 11.01
N LEU A 109 -4.28 11.02 10.47
CA LEU A 109 -2.86 11.36 10.35
C LEU A 109 -2.53 12.13 9.07
N ALA A 110 -3.49 12.29 8.15
CA ALA A 110 -3.27 13.00 6.90
C ALA A 110 -2.77 14.43 7.17
N PRO A 111 -1.72 14.88 6.46
CA PRO A 111 -1.28 16.27 6.54
C PRO A 111 -2.32 17.21 5.93
N HIS A 112 -2.34 18.47 6.38
CA HIS A 112 -3.16 19.52 5.75
C HIS A 112 -2.72 19.76 4.30
N LYS A 113 -3.64 20.17 3.41
CA LYS A 113 -3.35 20.38 1.97
C LYS A 113 -2.18 21.32 1.70
N GLU A 114 -2.02 22.33 2.55
CA GLU A 114 -0.95 23.35 2.48
C GLU A 114 0.38 22.86 3.09
N SER A 115 0.39 21.68 3.70
CA SER A 115 1.60 21.14 4.30
C SER A 115 2.57 20.68 3.21
N LYS A 116 3.86 20.98 3.38
CA LYS A 116 4.93 20.41 2.54
C LYS A 116 4.96 18.87 2.47
N PHE A 117 4.30 18.19 3.41
CA PHE A 117 4.20 16.72 3.45
C PHE A 117 2.95 16.18 2.73
N PHE A 118 2.05 17.06 2.27
CA PHE A 118 0.84 16.69 1.56
C PHE A 118 1.08 15.98 0.22
N PRO A 119 2.09 16.36 -0.60
CA PRO A 119 2.38 15.66 -1.84
C PRO A 119 2.67 14.16 -1.62
N LEU A 120 3.51 13.81 -0.64
CA LEU A 120 3.79 12.41 -0.31
C LEU A 120 2.52 11.62 0.07
N PHE A 121 1.61 12.25 0.82
CA PHE A 121 0.35 11.62 1.17
C PHE A 121 -0.57 11.45 -0.04
N SER A 122 -0.80 12.53 -0.79
CA SER A 122 -1.76 12.57 -1.91
C SER A 122 -1.30 11.77 -3.13
N GLU A 123 0.01 11.70 -3.40
CA GLU A 123 0.55 10.99 -4.57
C GLU A 123 0.91 9.53 -4.28
N THR A 124 1.01 9.11 -3.02
CA THR A 124 1.41 7.73 -2.68
C THR A 124 0.40 7.04 -1.76
N ILE A 125 0.14 7.62 -0.59
CA ILE A 125 -0.64 6.93 0.45
C ILE A 125 -2.13 6.89 0.12
N ALA A 126 -2.71 8.02 -0.31
CA ALA A 126 -4.11 8.06 -0.71
C ALA A 126 -4.41 7.10 -1.89
N PRO A 127 -3.59 7.05 -2.96
CA PRO A 127 -3.73 6.06 -4.02
C PRO A 127 -3.67 4.60 -3.53
N ILE A 128 -2.74 4.28 -2.64
CA ILE A 128 -2.64 2.93 -2.04
C ILE A 128 -3.95 2.57 -1.32
N VAL A 129 -4.52 3.49 -0.54
CA VAL A 129 -5.77 3.25 0.19
C VAL A 129 -6.94 3.05 -0.77
N LEU A 130 -7.06 3.88 -1.81
CA LEU A 130 -8.09 3.76 -2.84
C LEU A 130 -7.98 2.41 -3.55
N TRP A 131 -6.79 2.04 -3.99
CA TRP A 131 -6.54 0.76 -4.63
C TRP A 131 -6.89 -0.43 -3.72
N CYS A 132 -6.56 -0.35 -2.43
CA CYS A 132 -6.94 -1.40 -1.47
C CYS A 132 -8.46 -1.53 -1.30
N ALA A 133 -9.20 -0.43 -1.42
CA ALA A 133 -10.66 -0.44 -1.39
C ALA A 133 -11.23 -1.12 -2.65
N GLU A 134 -10.77 -0.71 -3.83
CA GLU A 134 -11.17 -1.33 -5.11
C GLU A 134 -10.83 -2.83 -5.14
N PHE A 135 -9.63 -3.20 -4.70
CA PHE A 135 -9.18 -4.59 -4.65
C PHE A 135 -10.05 -5.44 -3.71
N LYS A 136 -10.50 -4.87 -2.59
CA LYS A 136 -11.40 -5.56 -1.65
C LYS A 136 -12.76 -5.83 -2.29
N GLU A 137 -13.35 -4.85 -2.97
CA GLU A 137 -14.68 -4.96 -3.60
C GLU A 137 -14.71 -6.04 -4.68
N ILE A 138 -13.69 -6.06 -5.56
CA ILE A 138 -13.57 -7.07 -6.63
C ILE A 138 -13.49 -8.49 -6.03
N ASN A 139 -12.78 -8.65 -4.92
CA ASN A 139 -12.54 -9.95 -4.28
C ASN A 139 -13.64 -10.36 -3.27
N GLN A 140 -14.74 -9.61 -3.18
CA GLN A 140 -15.93 -9.96 -2.39
C GLN A 140 -17.06 -10.57 -3.20
N ILE A 141 -17.02 -10.46 -4.54
CA ILE A 141 -17.96 -11.14 -5.42
C ILE A 141 -17.55 -12.62 -5.48
N LYS A 142 -18.26 -13.45 -4.71
CA LYS A 142 -18.26 -14.92 -4.78
C LYS A 142 -19.63 -15.35 -5.27
#